data_AF-A0A9D6PG12-F1
#
_entry.id   AF-A0A9D6PG12-F1
#
_cell.length_a   1.000
_cell.length_b   1.000
_cell.length_c   1.000
_cell.angle_alpha   90.00
_cell.angle_beta   90.00
_cell.angle_gamma   90.00
#
_symmetry.space_group_name_H-M   'P 1'
#
loop_
_entity.id
_entity.type
_entity.pdbx_description
1 polymer ?
#
loop_
_entity_poly.entity_id
_entity_poly.type
_entity_poly.pdbx_seq_one_letter_code
_entity_poly.pdbx_strand_id
1 'polypeptide(L)' 'MKNLSYVTLQKKYPGKLVAISEKEGKVLASAFTSQQLEKVLREKKIDPTTCLFLGPIERYNQIRAY' A
#
# COMPACT_ATOMS: atom_id res chain seq x y z
N MET A 1 17.81 -1.75 -5.99
CA MET A 1 16.55 -1.20 -5.43
C MET A 1 16.45 -1.62 -3.96
N LYS A 2 16.17 -0.70 -3.02
CA LYS A 2 15.98 -1.09 -1.60
C LYS A 2 14.60 -1.75 -1.49
N ASN A 3 14.56 -3.07 -1.31
CA ASN A 3 13.31 -3.80 -1.13
C ASN A 3 12.60 -3.32 0.13
N LEU A 4 11.40 -2.76 -0.01
CA LEU A 4 10.59 -2.36 1.12
C LEU A 4 10.12 -3.63 1.84
N SER A 5 10.72 -3.94 2.98
CA SER A 5 10.41 -5.18 3.71
C SER A 5 8.98 -5.17 4.22
N TYR A 6 8.27 -6.29 4.03
CA TYR A 6 6.93 -6.51 4.57
C TYR A 6 6.86 -6.26 6.08
N VAL A 7 7.90 -6.64 6.82
CA VAL A 7 8.01 -6.42 8.27
C VAL A 7 7.95 -4.93 8.60
N THR A 8 8.54 -4.08 7.75
CA THR A 8 8.51 -2.62 7.92
C THR A 8 7.11 -2.07 7.67
N LEU A 9 6.43 -2.57 6.63
CA LEU A 9 5.06 -2.18 6.33
C LEU A 9 4.09 -2.63 7.42
N GLN A 10 4.26 -3.83 7.95
CA GLN A 10 3.44 -4.37 9.04
C GLN A 10 3.56 -3.55 10.33
N LYS A 11 4.77 -3.08 10.66
CA LYS A 11 4.99 -2.19 11.81
C LYS A 11 4.37 -0.81 11.62
N LYS A 12 4.41 -0.26 10.40
CA LYS A 12 3.95 1.12 10.12
C LYS A 12 2.47 1.23 9.76
N TYR A 13 1.92 0.22 9.09
CA TYR A 13 0.56 0.22 8.53
C TYR A 13 -0.19 -1.08 8.88
N PRO A 14 -0.28 -1.46 10.18
CA PRO A 14 -0.94 -2.69 10.57
C PRO A 14 -2.42 -2.68 10.17
N GLY A 15 -2.86 -3.73 9.47
CA GLY A 15 -4.25 -3.91 9.04
C GLY A 15 -4.73 -2.92 7.96
N LYS A 16 -3.82 -2.14 7.36
CA LYS A 16 -4.16 -1.18 6.30
C LYS A 16 -3.83 -1.74 4.93
N LEU A 17 -4.64 -1.38 3.94
CA LEU A 17 -4.32 -1.42 2.53
C LEU A 17 -3.27 -0.36 2.22
N VAL A 18 -2.31 -0.70 1.36
CA VAL A 18 -1.19 0.18 1.03
C VAL A 18 -1.01 0.26 -0.48
N ALA A 19 -0.97 1.46 -1.02
CA ALA A 19 -0.58 1.72 -2.40
C ALA A 19 0.91 2.07 -2.45
N ILE A 20 1.66 1.34 -3.27
CA ILE A 20 3.12 1.49 -3.42
C ILE A 20 3.43 1.92 -4.86
N SER A 21 4.32 2.89 -5.02
CA SER A 21 4.85 3.25 -6.34
C SER A 21 5.61 2.08 -6.96
N GLU A 22 5.23 1.65 -8.16
CA GLU A 22 5.94 0.57 -8.86
C GLU A 22 7.39 0.96 -9.19
N LYS A 23 7.62 2.24 -9.51
CA LYS A 23 8.95 2.76 -9.88
C LYS A 23 9.87 2.97 -8.68
N GLU A 24 9.34 3.50 -7.58
CA GLU A 24 10.15 3.92 -6.44
C GLU A 24 10.11 2.95 -5.26
N GLY A 25 9.16 2.01 -5.24
CA GLY A 25 8.95 1.10 -4.10
C GLY A 25 8.51 1.83 -2.82
N LYS A 26 8.01 3.07 -2.93
CA LYS A 26 7.60 3.91 -1.80
C LYS A 26 6.10 3.82 -1.55
N VAL A 27 5.70 3.89 -0.28
CA VAL A 27 4.28 3.99 0.10
C VAL A 27 3.74 5.36 -0.29
N LEU A 28 2.75 5.37 -1.18
CA LEU A 28 2.08 6.56 -1.69
C LEU A 28 0.83 6.89 -0.86
N ALA A 29 0.07 5.86 -0.51
CA ALA A 29 -1.14 5.99 0.31
C ALA A 29 -1.36 4.75 1.18
N SER A 30 -2.08 4.91 2.28
CA SER A 30 -2.51 3.81 3.13
C SER A 30 -3.89 4.10 3.72
N ALA A 31 -4.78 3.11 3.75
CA ALA A 31 -6.12 3.24 4.32
C ALA A 31 -6.66 1.88 4.79
N PHE A 32 -7.77 1.86 5.52
CA PHE A 32 -8.38 0.60 5.97
C PHE A 32 -9.32 -0.02 4.91
N THR A 33 -9.85 0.80 4.00
CA THR A 33 -10.75 0.35 2.92
C THR A 33 -10.28 0.84 1.56
N SER A 34 -10.67 0.15 0.50
CA SER A 34 -10.35 0.53 -0.89
C SER A 34 -10.91 1.91 -1.24
N GLN A 35 -12.15 2.21 -0.84
CA GLN A 35 -12.77 3.53 -1.03
C GLN A 35 -11.97 4.66 -0.38
N GLN A 36 -11.48 4.45 0.85
CA GLN A 36 -10.63 5.43 1.51
C GLN A 36 -9.28 5.56 0.82
N LEU A 37 -8.68 4.45 0.38
CA LEU A 37 -7.40 4.47 -0.31
C LEU A 37 -7.49 5.24 -1.63
N GLU A 38 -8.54 5.00 -2.41
CA GLU A 38 -8.82 5.75 -3.63
C GLU A 38 -9.01 7.23 -3.36
N LYS A 39 -9.75 7.60 -2.30
CA LYS A 39 -9.93 9.00 -1.92
C LYS A 39 -8.58 9.67 -1.63
N VAL A 40 -7.71 9.02 -0.87
CA VAL A 40 -6.36 9.52 -0.56
C VAL A 40 -5.51 9.64 -1.83
N LEU A 41 -5.59 8.69 -2.76
CA LEU A 41 -4.86 8.76 -4.02
C LEU A 41 -5.34 9.94 -4.88
N ARG A 42 -6.65 10.16 -4.97
CA ARG A 42 -7.23 11.32 -5.69
C ARG A 42 -6.82 12.64 -5.05
N GLU A 43 -6.88 12.76 -3.73
CA GLU A 43 -6.46 13.97 -2.99
C GLU A 43 -4.98 14.28 -3.25
N LYS A 44 -4.14 13.24 -3.35
CA LYS A 44 -2.72 13.37 -3.69
C LYS A 44 -2.43 13.53 -5.18
N LYS A 45 -3.46 13.50 -6.05
CA LYS A 45 -3.34 13.51 -7.51
C LYS A 45 -2.42 12.41 -8.04
N ILE A 46 -2.46 11.24 -7.42
CA ILE A 46 -1.66 10.07 -7.80
C ILE A 46 -2.48 9.20 -8.74
N ASP A 47 -1.86 8.78 -9.84
CA ASP A 47 -2.48 7.85 -10.78
C ASP A 47 -2.43 6.41 -10.22
N PRO A 48 -3.58 5.78 -9.96
CA PRO A 48 -3.63 4.42 -9.44
C PRO A 48 -3.02 3.37 -10.40
N THR A 49 -2.92 3.65 -11.71
CA THR A 49 -2.30 2.72 -12.69
C THR A 49 -0.79 2.58 -12.49
N THR A 50 -0.16 3.52 -11.79
CA THR A 50 1.28 3.49 -11.47
C THR A 50 1.57 2.91 -10.09
N CYS A 51 0.54 2.38 -9.42
CA CYS A 51 0.59 1.88 -8.06
C CYS A 51 0.38 0.37 -8.01
N LEU A 52 1.19 -0.31 -7.20
CA LEU A 52 0.94 -1.66 -6.72
C LEU A 52 0.10 -1.60 -5.45
N PHE A 53 -1.01 -2.34 -5.42
CA PHE A 53 -1.89 -2.42 -4.26
C PHE A 53 -1.57 -3.66 -3.44
N LEU A 54 -1.19 -3.43 -2.18
CA LEU A 54 -1.07 -4.49 -1.22
C LEU A 54 -2.35 -4.54 -0.39
N GLY A 55 -2.91 -5.76 -0.29
CA GLY A 55 -4.01 -6.11 0.60
C GLY A 55 -3.73 -5.70 2.05
N PRO A 56 -4.73 -5.79 2.94
CA PRO A 56 -4.55 -5.42 4.34
C PRO A 56 -3.33 -6.13 4.90
N ILE A 57 -2.41 -5.34 5.45
CA ILE A 57 -1.14 -5.88 5.94
C ILE A 57 -1.38 -6.55 7.28
N GLU A 58 -1.72 -7.83 7.20
CA GLU A 58 -2.09 -8.64 8.34
C GLU A 58 -0.89 -9.23 9.07
N ARG A 59 -1.13 -9.67 10.31
CA ARG A 59 -0.10 -10.29 11.15
C ARG A 59 0.33 -11.67 10.67
N TYR A 60 -0.39 -12.27 9.73
CA TYR A 60 -0.22 -13.65 9.28
C TYR A 60 0.37 -13.72 7.87
N ASN A 61 1.17 -14.75 7.64
CA ASN A 61 2.14 -14.96 6.55
C ASN A 61 1.60 -14.99 5.09
N GLN A 62 0.50 -14.31 4.75
CA GLN A 62 -0.06 -14.32 3.40
C GLN A 62 -0.48 -12.92 2.97
N ILE A 63 0.23 -12.38 1.96
CA ILE A 63 -0.22 -11.20 1.22
C ILE A 63 -0.94 -11.70 -0.02
N ARG A 64 -2.19 -11.29 -0.22
CA ARG A 64 -2.84 -11.35 -1.53
C ARG A 64 -2.54 -10.01 -2.23
N ALA A 65 -1.61 -10.02 -3.17
CA ALA A 65 -1.42 -8.92 -4.10
C ALA A 65 -2.49 -9.07 -5.20
N TYR A 66 -3.23 -8.01 -5.49
CA TYR A 66 -4.25 -7.94 -6.54
C TYR A 66 -3.84 -6.88 -7.56
#